data_AF-A0A7G8Z9C4-F1
#
_entry.id   AF-A0A7G8Z9C4-F1
#
_cell.length_a   1.000
_cell.length_b   1.000
_cell.length_c   1.000
_cell.angle_alpha   90.00
_cell.angle_beta   90.00
_cell.angle_gamma   90.00
#
_symmetry.space_group_name_H-M   'P 1'
#
loop_
_entity.id
_entity.type
_entity.pdbx_description
1 polymer ?
#
loop_
_entity_poly.entity_id
_entity_poly.type
_entity_poly.pdbx_seq_one_letter_code
_entity_poly.pdbx_strand_id
1 'polypeptide(L)'
;MMKIFDSNKFQNCKDPFSDGHYVINRKMCELLGIWPEQKLSTRIWMQTIHVLITISVVIPEMAYFIEICSDLDLVAQSIPTFLVILAAGIKFFTVGLNSQQFLQAFNYVRADWVKYGKSFAEETLYKYAYRGYQGTVLYIICIILGIIAFLSTPTMPLLLNLINPLNESRKSFPIFETDYGVDREKYIIPITLHAY
;
A
#
# COMPACT_ATOMS: atom_id res chain seq x y z
N MET A 1 7.45 12.09 32.64
CA MET A 1 6.65 11.12 33.43
C MET A 1 5.37 10.81 32.66
N MET A 2 5.42 9.81 31.78
CA MET A 2 4.28 9.38 30.98
C MET A 2 3.60 8.26 31.76
N LYS A 3 2.36 8.49 32.23
CA LYS A 3 1.55 7.42 32.83
C LYS A 3 1.35 6.36 31.76
N ILE A 4 2.03 5.23 31.94
CA ILE A 4 1.74 3.99 31.23
C ILE A 4 0.25 3.75 31.48
N PHE A 5 -0.54 3.87 30.42
CA PHE A 5 -1.96 3.53 30.43
C PHE A 5 -2.08 2.08 30.90
N ASP A 6 -2.77 1.89 32.02
CA ASP A 6 -2.85 0.62 32.72
C ASP A 6 -3.61 -0.40 31.85
N SER A 7 -2.85 -1.33 31.24
CA SER A 7 -3.37 -2.40 30.38
C SER A 7 -4.35 -3.31 31.12
N ASN A 8 -4.37 -3.29 32.46
CA ASN A 8 -5.29 -4.08 33.27
C ASN A 8 -6.72 -3.54 33.26
N LYS A 9 -6.97 -2.28 32.85
CA LYS A 9 -8.34 -1.75 32.73
C LYS A 9 -9.15 -2.34 31.56
N PHE A 10 -8.48 -3.04 30.64
CA PHE A 10 -9.13 -3.63 29.45
C PHE A 10 -9.43 -5.13 29.61
N GLN A 11 -9.14 -5.75 30.76
CA GLN A 11 -9.26 -7.20 30.93
C GLN A 11 -10.69 -7.77 30.76
N ASN A 12 -11.73 -6.93 30.85
CA ASN A 12 -13.14 -7.36 30.74
C ASN A 12 -13.87 -6.86 29.48
N CYS A 13 -13.20 -6.17 28.55
CA CYS A 13 -13.80 -5.68 27.30
C CYS A 13 -12.96 -6.16 26.11
N LYS A 14 -13.59 -6.81 25.12
CA LYS A 14 -12.88 -7.29 23.93
C LYS A 14 -12.25 -6.12 23.17
N ASP A 15 -10.98 -6.24 22.80
CA ASP A 15 -10.29 -5.23 22.01
C ASP A 15 -10.92 -5.12 20.60
N PRO A 16 -11.44 -3.95 20.19
CA PRO A 16 -12.09 -3.76 18.89
C PRO A 16 -11.14 -3.99 17.70
N PHE A 17 -9.82 -3.93 17.92
CA PHE A 17 -8.82 -4.26 16.90
C PHE A 17 -8.49 -5.76 16.84
N SER A 18 -8.98 -6.56 17.78
CA SER A 18 -8.77 -8.00 17.82
C SER A 18 -10.01 -8.78 17.38
N ASP A 19 -11.21 -8.20 17.53
CA ASP A 19 -12.49 -8.77 17.13
C ASP A 19 -13.37 -7.69 16.47
N GLY A 20 -14.10 -8.03 15.40
CA GLY A 20 -14.99 -7.10 14.68
C GLY A 20 -14.38 -6.35 13.49
N HIS A 21 -14.83 -5.11 13.26
CA HIS A 21 -14.66 -4.38 11.99
C HIS A 21 -13.26 -3.77 11.76
N TYR A 22 -12.44 -3.62 12.79
CA TYR A 22 -11.10 -3.03 12.64
C TYR A 22 -10.02 -4.06 12.30
N VAL A 23 -10.35 -5.37 12.35
CA VAL A 23 -9.39 -6.47 12.21
C VAL A 23 -8.69 -6.46 10.86
N ILE A 24 -9.41 -6.21 9.76
CA ILE A 24 -8.78 -6.16 8.42
C ILE A 24 -7.77 -5.01 8.35
N ASN A 25 -8.16 -3.82 8.78
CA ASN A 25 -7.28 -2.65 8.77
C ASN A 25 -6.01 -2.90 9.61
N ARG A 26 -6.17 -3.47 10.81
CA ARG A 26 -5.04 -3.87 11.65
C ARG A 26 -4.12 -4.85 10.92
N LYS A 27 -4.66 -5.96 10.38
CA LYS A 27 -3.85 -6.98 9.69
C LYS A 27 -3.07 -6.39 8.51
N MET A 28 -3.67 -5.47 7.75
CA MET A 28 -2.98 -4.79 6.65
C MET A 28 -1.84 -3.90 7.16
N CYS A 29 -2.08 -3.12 8.22
CA CYS A 29 -1.03 -2.34 8.86
C CYS A 29 0.09 -3.22 9.45
N GLU A 30 -0.25 -4.39 9.97
CA GLU A 30 0.70 -5.36 10.49
C GLU A 30 1.57 -5.95 9.35
N LEU A 31 0.96 -6.31 8.21
CA LEU A 31 1.68 -6.81 7.04
C LEU A 31 2.68 -5.79 6.48
N LEU A 32 2.33 -4.50 6.51
CA LEU A 32 3.18 -3.41 6.05
C LEU A 32 4.24 -2.97 7.09
N GLY A 33 4.24 -3.56 8.28
CA GLY A 33 5.15 -3.14 9.35
C GLY A 33 4.91 -1.71 9.82
N ILE A 34 3.67 -1.23 9.76
CA ILE A 34 3.29 0.13 10.23
C ILE A 34 2.41 0.09 11.47
N TRP A 35 2.00 -1.10 11.93
CA TRP A 35 1.21 -1.22 13.15
C TRP A 35 2.05 -0.86 14.38
N PRO A 36 1.61 0.09 15.22
CA PRO A 36 2.45 0.64 16.29
C PRO A 36 2.71 -0.35 17.43
N GLU A 37 1.83 -1.34 17.64
CA GLU A 37 1.98 -2.33 18.73
C GLU A 37 2.78 -3.58 18.29
N GLN A 38 3.24 -3.64 17.04
CA GLN A 38 4.15 -4.70 16.62
C GLN A 38 5.51 -4.59 17.30
N LYS A 39 6.21 -5.72 17.44
CA LYS A 39 7.58 -5.76 17.95
C LYS A 39 8.45 -4.81 17.11
N LEU A 40 9.18 -3.93 17.80
CA LEU A 40 10.00 -2.90 17.14
C LEU A 40 10.99 -3.51 16.15
N SER A 41 11.61 -4.65 16.47
CA SER A 41 12.52 -5.36 15.56
C SER A 41 11.83 -5.83 14.28
N THR A 42 10.66 -6.46 14.39
CA THR A 42 9.84 -6.89 13.24
C THR A 42 9.43 -5.69 12.40
N ARG A 43 9.01 -4.60 13.05
CA ARG A 43 8.62 -3.35 12.39
C ARG A 43 9.77 -2.77 11.57
N ILE A 44 10.94 -2.60 12.19
CA ILE A 44 12.13 -2.07 11.52
C ILE A 44 12.52 -2.97 10.35
N TRP A 45 12.53 -4.29 10.54
CA TRP A 45 12.90 -5.23 9.47
C TRP A 45 11.96 -5.15 8.26
N MET A 46 10.64 -5.14 8.49
CA MET A 46 9.64 -4.95 7.43
C MET A 46 9.80 -3.60 6.73
N GLN A 47 10.05 -2.53 7.50
CA GLN A 47 10.26 -1.18 6.96
C GLN A 47 11.52 -1.09 6.12
N THR A 48 12.62 -1.72 6.56
CA THR A 48 13.86 -1.80 5.79
C THR A 48 13.65 -2.53 4.48
N ILE A 49 12.96 -3.68 4.47
CA ILE A 49 12.65 -4.41 3.23
C ILE A 49 11.81 -3.56 2.28
N HIS A 50 10.76 -2.91 2.79
CA HIS A 50 9.91 -2.07 1.96
C HIS A 50 10.70 -0.91 1.33
N VAL A 51 11.56 -0.24 2.10
CA VAL A 51 12.42 0.83 1.59
C VAL A 51 13.40 0.30 0.53
N LEU A 52 13.98 -0.88 0.72
CA LEU A 52 14.91 -1.47 -0.26
C LEU A 52 14.20 -1.79 -1.58
N ILE A 53 13.00 -2.36 -1.54
CA ILE A 53 12.18 -2.65 -2.73
C ILE A 53 11.81 -1.34 -3.44
N THR A 54 11.39 -0.30 -2.70
CA THR A 54 11.06 1.00 -3.30
C THR A 54 12.30 1.62 -3.95
N ILE A 55 13.47 1.56 -3.32
CA ILE A 55 14.71 2.07 -3.91
C ILE A 55 15.07 1.31 -5.19
N SER A 56 14.91 -0.02 -5.23
CA SER A 56 15.23 -0.80 -6.43
C SER A 56 14.33 -0.44 -7.62
N VAL A 57 13.08 -0.04 -7.38
CA VAL A 57 12.15 0.44 -8.42
C VAL A 57 12.43 1.88 -8.85
N VAL A 58 12.78 2.76 -7.91
CA VAL A 58 13.05 4.18 -8.21
C VAL A 58 14.32 4.37 -9.04
N ILE A 59 15.33 3.51 -8.90
CA ILE A 59 16.59 3.64 -9.66
C ILE A 59 16.36 3.58 -11.19
N PRO A 60 15.70 2.54 -11.75
CA PRO A 60 15.35 2.47 -13.18
C PRO A 60 14.45 3.62 -13.67
N GLU A 61 13.55 4.09 -12.81
CA GLU A 61 12.65 5.20 -13.13
C GLU A 61 13.41 6.53 -13.23
N MET A 62 14.35 6.77 -12.31
CA MET A 62 15.24 7.93 -12.37
C MET A 62 16.19 7.87 -13.56
N ALA A 63 16.72 6.69 -13.91
CA ALA A 63 17.55 6.51 -15.09
C ALA A 63 16.78 6.88 -16.37
N TYR A 64 15.56 6.36 -16.50
CA TYR A 64 14.67 6.70 -17.60
C TYR A 64 14.33 8.19 -17.66
N PHE A 65 13.99 8.80 -16.51
CA PHE A 65 13.67 10.22 -16.43
C PHE A 65 14.82 11.12 -16.93
N ILE A 66 16.07 10.75 -16.64
CA ILE A 66 17.25 11.48 -17.14
C ILE A 66 17.35 11.38 -18.67
N GLU A 67 17.05 10.21 -19.25
CA GLU A 67 17.05 10.01 -20.70
C GLU A 67 15.99 10.88 -21.41
N ILE A 68 14.77 10.92 -20.86
CA ILE A 68 13.65 11.64 -21.48
C ILE A 68 13.54 13.11 -21.09
N CYS A 69 14.40 13.63 -20.22
CA CYS A 69 14.25 14.98 -19.65
C CYS A 69 14.17 16.12 -20.68
N SER A 70 14.65 15.88 -21.91
CA SER A 70 14.58 16.84 -23.02
C SER A 70 13.25 16.83 -23.78
N ASP A 71 12.43 15.79 -23.59
CA ASP A 71 11.11 15.63 -24.21
C ASP A 71 10.01 15.90 -23.18
N LEU A 72 9.39 17.07 -23.29
CA LEU A 72 8.36 17.52 -22.35
C LEU A 72 7.10 16.64 -22.37
N ASP A 73 6.78 16.02 -23.51
CA ASP A 73 5.60 15.16 -23.63
C ASP A 73 5.80 13.85 -22.88
N LEU A 74 7.00 13.26 -22.99
CA LEU A 74 7.38 12.05 -22.24
C LEU A 74 7.54 12.33 -20.74
N VAL A 75 8.09 13.48 -20.38
CA VAL A 75 8.19 13.92 -18.98
C VAL A 75 6.81 14.05 -18.37
N ALA A 76 5.86 14.69 -19.06
CA ALA A 76 4.50 14.86 -18.57
C ALA A 76 3.79 13.52 -18.32
N GLN A 77 4.06 12.50 -19.15
CA GLN A 77 3.51 11.15 -19.00
C GLN A 77 4.08 10.42 -17.77
N SER A 78 5.31 10.74 -17.36
CA SER A 78 5.99 10.09 -16.22
C SER A 78 5.61 10.69 -14.85
N ILE A 79 5.13 11.94 -14.81
CA ILE A 79 4.77 12.65 -13.56
C ILE A 79 3.81 11.88 -12.63
N PRO A 80 2.70 11.28 -13.13
CA PRO A 80 1.74 10.60 -12.26
C PRO A 80 2.38 9.52 -11.38
N THR A 81 3.39 8.84 -11.89
CA THR A 81 4.07 7.74 -11.20
C THR A 81 4.95 8.25 -10.08
N PHE A 82 5.78 9.25 -10.38
CA PHE A 82 6.57 9.93 -9.36
C PHE A 82 5.69 10.43 -8.22
N LEU A 83 4.52 10.99 -8.52
CA LEU A 83 3.55 11.44 -7.52
C LEU A 83 3.01 10.27 -6.67
N VAL A 84 2.72 9.12 -7.28
CA VAL A 84 2.25 7.92 -6.55
C VAL A 84 3.33 7.40 -5.60
N ILE A 85 4.57 7.24 -6.08
CA ILE A 85 5.69 6.75 -5.26
C ILE A 85 6.01 7.74 -4.13
N LEU A 86 6.04 9.04 -4.44
CA LEU A 86 6.25 10.09 -3.44
C LEU A 86 5.14 10.08 -2.39
N ALA A 87 3.88 10.02 -2.79
CA ALA A 87 2.75 9.99 -1.87
C ALA A 87 2.76 8.73 -0.98
N ALA A 88 3.09 7.57 -1.56
CA ALA A 88 3.25 6.32 -0.82
C ALA A 88 4.40 6.41 0.20
N GLY A 89 5.55 6.93 -0.21
CA GLY A 89 6.71 7.15 0.64
C GLY A 89 6.40 8.10 1.79
N ILE A 90 5.80 9.26 1.51
CA ILE A 90 5.37 10.22 2.55
C ILE A 90 4.44 9.55 3.55
N LYS A 91 3.42 8.82 3.11
CA LYS A 91 2.51 8.10 4.00
C LYS A 91 3.26 7.10 4.87
N PHE A 92 4.14 6.30 4.27
CA PHE A 92 4.92 5.29 4.97
C PHE A 92 5.79 5.87 6.08
N PHE A 93 6.59 6.90 5.75
CA PHE A 93 7.42 7.59 6.74
C PHE A 93 6.59 8.32 7.80
N THR A 94 5.50 8.97 7.41
CA THR A 94 4.61 9.67 8.35
C THR A 94 4.08 8.73 9.42
N VAL A 95 3.60 7.53 9.03
CA VAL A 95 3.09 6.55 9.98
C VAL A 95 4.22 5.97 10.85
N GLY A 96 5.39 5.71 10.27
CA GLY A 96 6.56 5.22 10.99
C GLY A 96 7.05 6.20 12.07
N LEU A 97 7.20 7.48 11.70
CA LEU A 97 7.68 8.55 12.59
C LEU A 97 6.64 8.93 13.65
N ASN A 98 5.35 8.94 13.28
CA ASN A 98 4.26 9.31 14.17
C ASN A 98 3.56 8.12 14.83
N SER A 99 4.26 6.98 14.96
CA SER A 99 3.63 5.74 15.44
C SER A 99 3.05 5.86 16.85
N GLN A 100 3.63 6.73 17.70
CA GLN A 100 3.12 6.99 19.04
C GLN A 100 1.79 7.75 19.01
N GLN A 101 1.62 8.70 18.10
CA GLN A 101 0.38 9.44 17.90
C GLN A 101 -0.72 8.49 17.36
N PHE A 102 -0.38 7.61 16.43
CA PHE A 102 -1.31 6.55 15.97
C PHE A 102 -1.72 5.61 17.10
N LEU A 103 -0.77 5.20 17.96
CA LEU A 103 -1.07 4.39 19.14
C LEU A 103 -2.03 5.11 20.10
N GLN A 104 -1.83 6.40 20.34
CA GLN A 104 -2.75 7.21 21.15
C GLN A 104 -4.14 7.27 20.53
N ALA A 105 -4.25 7.48 19.22
CA ALA A 105 -5.52 7.46 18.51
C ALA A 105 -6.26 6.12 18.67
N PHE A 106 -5.55 4.99 18.56
CA PHE A 106 -6.15 3.66 18.77
C PHE A 106 -6.58 3.45 20.23
N ASN A 107 -5.82 3.97 21.19
CA ASN A 107 -6.21 3.92 22.60
C ASN A 107 -7.47 4.76 22.89
N TYR A 108 -7.67 5.89 22.20
CA TYR A 108 -8.93 6.64 22.28
C TYR A 108 -10.11 5.82 21.75
N VAL A 109 -9.94 5.15 20.60
CA VAL A 109 -10.96 4.24 20.08
C VAL A 109 -11.30 3.16 21.10
N ARG A 110 -10.30 2.50 21.71
CA ARG A 110 -10.54 1.49 22.77
C ARG A 110 -11.28 2.08 23.97
N ALA A 111 -10.89 3.28 24.41
CA ALA A 111 -11.54 3.96 25.52
C ALA A 111 -13.01 4.27 25.23
N ASP A 112 -13.34 4.69 24.01
CA ASP A 112 -14.72 4.93 23.58
C ASP A 112 -15.54 3.63 23.56
N TRP A 113 -14.97 2.53 23.06
CA TRP A 113 -15.62 1.22 23.10
C TRP A 113 -15.90 0.74 24.53
N VAL A 114 -14.96 0.93 25.45
CA VAL A 114 -15.17 0.60 26.88
C VAL A 114 -16.25 1.48 27.50
N LYS A 115 -16.25 2.78 27.19
CA LYS A 115 -17.17 3.76 27.78
C LYS A 115 -18.60 3.62 27.25
N TYR A 116 -18.77 3.41 25.95
CA TYR A 116 -20.06 3.49 25.28
C TYR A 116 -20.58 2.14 24.76
N GLY A 117 -19.78 1.07 24.76
CA GLY A 117 -20.14 -0.24 24.21
C GLY A 117 -21.20 -1.03 24.99
N LYS A 118 -21.84 -0.44 26.01
CA LYS A 118 -23.04 -0.96 26.68
C LYS A 118 -24.10 0.13 26.91
N SER A 119 -24.01 1.21 26.14
CA SER A 119 -24.88 2.38 26.22
C SER A 119 -25.72 2.50 24.94
N PHE A 120 -26.69 3.41 24.92
CA PHE A 120 -27.46 3.71 23.70
C PHE A 120 -26.57 4.14 22.51
N ALA A 121 -25.33 4.59 22.76
CA ALA A 121 -24.38 4.99 21.73
C ALA A 121 -23.62 3.81 21.09
N GLU A 122 -23.80 2.57 21.58
CA GLU A 122 -23.17 1.37 21.03
C GLU A 122 -23.51 1.16 19.55
N GLU A 123 -24.78 1.34 19.17
CA GLU A 123 -25.23 1.22 17.78
C GLU A 123 -24.49 2.21 16.86
N THR A 124 -24.24 3.42 17.37
CA THR A 124 -23.51 4.46 16.63
C THR A 124 -22.05 4.06 16.45
N LEU A 125 -21.38 3.56 17.49
CA LEU A 125 -20.01 3.05 17.40
C LEU A 125 -19.90 1.94 16.36
N TYR A 126 -20.82 0.96 16.40
CA TYR A 126 -20.85 -0.14 15.46
C TYR A 126 -21.06 0.34 14.02
N LYS A 127 -22.00 1.28 13.80
CA LYS A 127 -22.27 1.87 12.48
C LYS A 127 -21.03 2.54 11.87
N TYR A 128 -20.28 3.30 12.66
CA TYR A 128 -19.05 3.94 12.17
C TYR A 128 -17.91 2.95 11.98
N ALA A 129 -17.77 1.96 12.86
CA ALA A 129 -16.80 0.88 12.68
C ALA A 129 -17.06 0.09 11.40
N TYR A 130 -18.33 -0.25 11.12
CA TYR A 130 -18.75 -0.93 9.90
C TYR A 130 -18.48 -0.08 8.65
N ARG A 131 -18.77 1.23 8.68
CA ARG A 131 -18.42 2.13 7.58
C ARG A 131 -16.91 2.20 7.33
N GLY A 132 -16.11 2.25 8.39
CA GLY A 132 -14.64 2.20 8.29
C GLY A 132 -14.18 0.90 7.62
N TYR A 133 -14.74 -0.24 8.03
CA TYR A 133 -14.50 -1.54 7.40
C TYR A 133 -14.84 -1.56 5.91
N GLN A 134 -16.01 -1.05 5.52
CA GLN A 134 -16.40 -0.96 4.11
C GLN A 134 -15.41 -0.11 3.31
N GLY A 135 -14.96 1.02 3.89
CA GLY A 135 -13.92 1.86 3.30
C GLY A 135 -12.59 1.13 3.11
N THR A 136 -12.14 0.38 4.11
CA THR A 136 -10.93 -0.45 4.01
C THR A 136 -11.07 -1.53 2.93
N VAL A 137 -12.21 -2.23 2.87
CA VAL A 137 -12.46 -3.26 1.85
C VAL A 137 -12.47 -2.66 0.46
N LEU A 138 -13.17 -1.54 0.25
CA LEU A 138 -13.20 -0.84 -1.02
C LEU A 138 -11.79 -0.40 -1.46
N TYR A 139 -11.01 0.16 -0.52
CA TYR A 139 -9.63 0.54 -0.79
C TYR A 139 -8.77 -0.65 -1.24
N ILE A 140 -8.90 -1.81 -0.59
CA ILE A 140 -8.19 -3.04 -0.98
C ILE A 140 -8.62 -3.49 -2.37
N ILE A 141 -9.92 -3.50 -2.67
CA ILE A 141 -10.44 -3.87 -4.00
C ILE A 141 -9.86 -2.93 -5.08
N CYS A 142 -9.85 -1.62 -4.84
CA CYS A 142 -9.29 -0.65 -5.78
C CYS A 142 -7.80 -0.90 -6.05
N ILE A 143 -7.01 -1.21 -5.00
CA ILE A 143 -5.60 -1.56 -5.17
C ILE A 143 -5.44 -2.84 -6.00
N ILE A 144 -6.19 -3.90 -5.68
CA ILE A 144 -6.09 -5.19 -6.38
C ILE A 144 -6.49 -5.02 -7.86
N LEU A 145 -7.57 -4.31 -8.15
CA LEU A 145 -7.99 -4.02 -9.52
C LEU A 145 -6.95 -3.19 -10.27
N GLY A 146 -6.33 -2.21 -9.61
CA GLY A 146 -5.22 -1.45 -10.17
C GLY A 146 -4.05 -2.34 -10.55
N ILE A 147 -3.58 -3.19 -9.64
CA ILE A 147 -2.48 -4.15 -9.89
C ILE A 147 -2.83 -5.06 -11.06
N ILE A 148 -4.04 -5.64 -11.10
CA ILE A 148 -4.47 -6.51 -12.20
C ILE A 148 -4.47 -5.74 -13.54
N ALA A 149 -4.99 -4.51 -13.57
CA ALA A 149 -4.99 -3.69 -14.77
C ALA A 149 -3.56 -3.41 -15.25
N PHE A 150 -2.64 -3.05 -14.35
CA PHE A 150 -1.24 -2.79 -14.70
C PHE A 150 -0.50 -4.04 -15.21
N LEU A 151 -0.67 -5.19 -14.55
CA LEU A 151 -0.08 -6.47 -14.98
C LEU A 151 -0.69 -7.01 -16.28
N SER A 152 -1.94 -6.64 -16.61
CA SER A 152 -2.61 -7.09 -17.84
C SER A 152 -1.99 -6.48 -19.09
N THR A 153 -1.40 -5.30 -19.00
CA THR A 153 -0.95 -4.56 -20.19
C THR A 153 0.19 -5.21 -20.96
N PRO A 154 1.31 -5.64 -20.34
CA PRO A 154 2.36 -6.37 -21.05
C PRO A 154 1.94 -7.80 -21.44
N THR A 155 0.94 -8.38 -20.78
CA THR A 155 0.47 -9.75 -21.04
C THR A 155 -0.56 -9.82 -22.17
N MET A 156 -1.32 -8.76 -22.42
CA MET A 156 -2.28 -8.66 -23.53
C MET A 156 -1.67 -8.94 -24.91
N PRO A 157 -0.56 -8.31 -25.35
CA PRO A 157 0.02 -8.60 -26.66
C PRO A 157 0.51 -10.06 -26.77
N LEU A 158 1.01 -10.65 -25.68
CA LEU A 158 1.41 -12.06 -25.62
C LEU A 158 0.21 -13.00 -25.81
N LEU A 159 -0.88 -12.77 -25.07
CA LEU A 159 -2.12 -13.55 -25.18
C LEU A 159 -2.72 -13.45 -26.58
N LEU A 160 -2.71 -12.24 -27.16
CA LEU A 160 -3.23 -12.04 -28.49
C LEU A 160 -2.37 -12.69 -29.58
N ASN A 161 -1.05 -12.81 -29.38
CA ASN A 161 -0.18 -13.58 -30.28
C ASN A 161 -0.46 -15.09 -30.23
N LEU A 162 -0.93 -15.62 -29.08
CA LEU A 162 -1.35 -17.02 -28.97
C LEU A 162 -2.71 -17.27 -29.64
N ILE A 163 -3.67 -16.36 -29.46
CA ILE A 163 -5.05 -16.52 -29.95
C ILE A 163 -5.16 -16.18 -31.44
N ASN A 164 -4.47 -15.14 -31.89
CA ASN A 164 -4.50 -14.66 -33.27
C ASN A 164 -3.10 -14.16 -33.69
N PRO A 165 -2.20 -15.08 -34.08
CA PRO A 165 -0.84 -14.71 -34.45
C PRO A 165 -0.85 -13.82 -35.71
N LEU A 166 -0.14 -12.71 -35.65
CA LEU A 166 0.11 -11.84 -36.80
C LEU A 166 1.49 -12.19 -37.41
N ASN A 167 1.66 -11.99 -38.71
CA ASN A 167 2.97 -12.13 -39.36
C ASN A 167 3.97 -11.04 -38.93
N GLU A 168 3.49 -9.98 -38.29
CA GLU A 168 4.29 -8.88 -37.74
C GLU A 168 4.25 -8.89 -36.20
N SER A 169 5.32 -8.39 -35.58
CA SER A 169 5.37 -8.23 -34.12
C SER A 169 4.35 -7.20 -33.65
N ARG A 170 3.48 -7.57 -32.69
CA ARG A 170 2.60 -6.60 -32.03
C ARG A 170 3.44 -5.67 -31.17
N LYS A 171 3.33 -4.36 -31.42
CA LYS A 171 3.91 -3.33 -30.55
C LYS A 171 3.32 -3.48 -29.15
N SER A 172 4.15 -3.89 -28.18
CA SER A 172 3.77 -3.86 -26.78
C SER A 172 3.70 -2.40 -26.34
N PHE A 173 2.64 -2.02 -25.61
CA PHE A 173 2.51 -0.71 -24.99
C PHE A 173 2.73 -0.85 -23.49
N PRO A 174 3.98 -0.99 -23.04
CA PRO A 174 4.27 -1.00 -21.62
C PRO A 174 3.76 0.30 -20.99
N ILE A 175 3.01 0.20 -19.89
CA ILE A 175 2.48 1.36 -19.16
C ILE A 175 3.62 2.19 -18.57
N PHE A 176 4.73 1.52 -18.27
CA PHE A 176 5.89 2.08 -17.63
C PHE A 176 7.12 1.98 -18.50
N GLU A 177 7.55 3.14 -18.97
CA GLU A 177 8.86 3.33 -19.55
C GLU A 177 9.87 3.51 -18.41
N THR A 178 10.77 2.54 -18.26
CA THR A 178 11.79 2.49 -17.22
C THR A 178 13.05 1.85 -17.80
N ASP A 179 14.22 2.37 -17.45
CA ASP A 179 15.50 1.85 -17.95
C ASP A 179 16.12 0.90 -16.93
N TYR A 180 15.98 -0.40 -17.19
CA TYR A 180 16.60 -1.46 -16.39
C TYR A 180 17.98 -1.87 -16.92
N GLY A 181 18.50 -1.22 -17.98
CA GLY A 181 19.77 -1.58 -18.63
C GLY A 181 19.77 -2.94 -19.32
N VAL A 182 18.58 -3.50 -19.59
CA VAL A 182 18.39 -4.82 -20.24
C VAL A 182 17.41 -4.70 -21.40
N ASP A 183 17.44 -5.68 -22.31
CA ASP A 183 16.47 -5.78 -23.40
C ASP A 183 15.04 -5.90 -22.86
N ARG A 184 14.26 -4.85 -23.05
CA ARG A 184 12.93 -4.70 -22.49
C ARG A 184 11.93 -5.68 -23.08
N GLU A 185 12.01 -5.96 -24.39
CA GLU A 185 11.07 -6.87 -25.04
C GLU A 185 11.24 -8.29 -24.51
N LYS A 186 12.50 -8.68 -24.27
CA LYS A 186 12.84 -9.99 -23.69
C LYS A 186 12.46 -10.12 -22.22
N TYR A 187 12.57 -9.04 -21.43
CA TYR A 187 12.37 -9.06 -19.98
C TYR A 187 11.10 -8.33 -19.50
N ILE A 188 10.10 -8.15 -20.38
CA ILE A 188 8.90 -7.37 -20.07
C ILE A 188 8.12 -7.86 -18.84
N ILE A 189 7.97 -9.19 -18.69
CA ILE A 189 7.25 -9.80 -17.55
C ILE A 189 7.99 -9.57 -16.21
N PRO A 190 9.29 -9.94 -16.06
CA PRO A 190 10.00 -9.72 -14.81
C PRO A 190 10.17 -8.23 -14.48
N ILE A 191 10.35 -7.36 -15.47
CA ILE A 191 10.39 -5.90 -15.26
C ILE A 191 9.07 -5.41 -14.68
N THR A 192 7.94 -5.84 -15.26
CA THR A 192 6.61 -5.46 -14.78
C THR A 192 6.35 -5.98 -13.37
N LEU A 193 6.70 -7.24 -13.08
CA LEU A 193 6.52 -7.81 -11.73
C LEU A 193 7.42 -7.16 -10.68
N HIS A 194 8.58 -6.64 -11.06
CA HIS A 194 9.44 -5.91 -10.12
C HIS A 194 8.91 -4.50 -9.84
N ALA A 195 8.27 -3.87 -10.84
CA ALA A 195 7.73 -2.52 -10.72
C ALA A 195 6.40 -2.43 -9.93
N TYR A 196 5.66 -3.54 -9.74
CA TYR A 196 4.31 -3.59 -9.16
C TYR A 196 4.12 -4.69 -8.12
#